data_AF-A0A968SXQ4-F1
#
_entry.id   AF-A0A968SXQ4-F1
#
_cell.length_a   1.000
_cell.length_b   1.000
_cell.length_c   1.000
_cell.angle_alpha   90.00
_cell.angle_beta   90.00
_cell.angle_gamma   90.00
#
_symmetry.space_group_name_H-M   'P 1'
#
loop_
_entity.id
_entity.type
_entity.pdbx_description
1 polymer ?
#
loop_
_entity_poly.entity_id
_entity_poly.type
_entity_poly.pdbx_seq_one_letter_code
_entity_poly.pdbx_strand_id
1 'polypeptide(L)'
;MIRGERLNSITHLVGASLALAGLVLLIAFSALSADGWKLGSALTYGIALVLMFLFSTLYHSFRGLTKAVFHRLDHIGIYLLIAGTYTPYCLVVLRDGSGPWIFSIVWAFAIFGITFKSIFGPRYNFVSTATYVASGWLIVFDLQTLQSRLEPLGFALLLLGGALYTMAPCSISGSDSPETTPSGISSSWQQRRLTSSRSCSSSYPELDRILESDGFMIRNKPHLENPRSSFALATGLAGCLALAACEMERPNQVGTEAELGDSPIAEETEDLREAMNDRNAQEIEEMRASAQETEEKLANLRERLARAEAASRTTSCKNVKS
;
A
#
# COMPACT_ATOMS: atom_id res chain seq x y z
N MET A 1 -19.18 -3.28 9.50
CA MET A 1 -18.24 -3.23 10.65
C MET A 1 -18.67 -4.15 11.80
N ILE A 2 -17.86 -5.16 12.14
CA ILE A 2 -18.07 -6.09 13.26
C ILE A 2 -17.66 -5.40 14.57
N ARG A 3 -18.39 -5.62 15.67
CA ARG A 3 -18.20 -4.91 16.96
C ARG A 3 -16.81 -5.11 17.59
N GLY A 4 -16.07 -6.17 17.20
CA GLY A 4 -14.70 -6.46 17.61
C GLY A 4 -13.59 -6.16 16.59
N GLU A 5 -13.91 -5.79 15.34
CA GLU A 5 -12.92 -5.46 14.29
C GLU A 5 -12.85 -3.93 14.02
N ARG A 6 -13.55 -3.13 14.83
CA ARG A 6 -13.67 -1.68 14.61
C ARG A 6 -12.33 -0.97 14.75
N LEU A 7 -11.56 -1.30 15.79
CA LEU A 7 -10.26 -0.68 16.03
C LEU A 7 -9.29 -0.98 14.89
N ASN A 8 -9.21 -2.24 14.44
CA ASN A 8 -8.39 -2.61 13.28
C ASN A 8 -8.85 -1.88 12.00
N SER A 9 -10.16 -1.84 11.73
CA SER A 9 -10.67 -1.12 10.55
C SER A 9 -10.31 0.36 10.58
N ILE A 10 -10.36 1.00 11.75
CA ILE A 10 -10.06 2.42 11.92
C ILE A 10 -8.55 2.68 11.76
N THR A 11 -7.69 1.87 12.40
CA THR A 11 -6.23 2.04 12.29
C THR A 11 -5.76 1.87 10.85
N HIS A 12 -6.28 0.87 10.13
CA HIS A 12 -5.98 0.67 8.72
C HIS A 12 -6.56 1.76 7.81
N LEU A 13 -7.76 2.29 8.11
CA LEU A 13 -8.35 3.39 7.33
C LEU A 13 -7.55 4.69 7.50
N VAL A 14 -7.11 4.99 8.73
CA VAL A 14 -6.21 6.12 9.00
C VAL A 14 -4.89 5.91 8.26
N GLY A 15 -4.34 4.70 8.31
CA GLY A 15 -3.16 4.31 7.53
C GLY A 15 -3.34 4.52 6.02
N ALA A 16 -4.48 4.12 5.45
CA ALA A 16 -4.80 4.32 4.03
C ALA A 16 -4.87 5.81 3.66
N SER A 17 -5.46 6.62 4.53
CA SER A 17 -5.58 8.07 4.31
C SER A 17 -4.22 8.76 4.35
N LEU A 18 -3.37 8.40 5.32
CA LEU A 18 -1.99 8.89 5.41
C LEU A 18 -1.14 8.41 4.23
N ALA A 19 -1.29 7.14 3.81
CA ALA A 19 -0.59 6.60 2.65
C ALA A 19 -0.98 7.33 1.36
N LEU A 20 -2.25 7.69 1.20
CA LEU A 20 -2.71 8.46 0.04
C LEU A 20 -2.12 9.88 0.04
N ALA A 21 -2.11 10.55 1.19
CA ALA A 21 -1.45 11.85 1.32
C ALA A 21 0.06 11.75 1.03
N GLY A 22 0.73 10.73 1.56
CA GLY A 22 2.15 10.46 1.28
C GLY A 22 2.44 10.18 -0.19
N LEU A 23 1.57 9.42 -0.88
CA LEU A 23 1.68 9.18 -2.32
C LEU A 23 1.57 10.49 -3.12
N VAL A 24 0.60 11.35 -2.79
CA VAL A 24 0.45 12.66 -3.46
C VAL A 24 1.70 13.52 -3.27
N LEU A 25 2.24 13.58 -2.06
CA LEU A 25 3.47 14.32 -1.78
C LEU A 25 4.67 13.75 -2.55
N LEU A 26 4.85 12.42 -2.55
CA LEU A 26 5.92 11.76 -3.28
C LEU A 26 5.82 12.01 -4.80
N ILE A 27 4.62 11.99 -5.37
CA ILE A 27 4.40 12.33 -6.79
C ILE A 27 4.80 13.79 -7.04
N ALA A 28 4.36 14.72 -6.19
CA ALA A 28 4.67 16.13 -6.36
C ALA A 28 6.18 16.39 -6.35
N PHE A 29 6.90 15.88 -5.35
CA PHE A 29 8.37 16.04 -5.26
C PHE A 29 9.12 15.31 -6.38
N SER A 30 8.66 14.12 -6.77
CA SER A 30 9.28 13.38 -7.88
C SER A 30 9.06 14.06 -9.22
N ALA A 31 7.88 14.64 -9.45
CA ALA A 31 7.58 15.40 -10.66
C ALA A 31 8.43 16.66 -10.77
N LEU A 32 8.68 17.36 -9.65
CA LEU A 32 9.58 18.51 -9.61
C LEU A 32 11.04 18.16 -9.92
N SER A 33 11.45 16.91 -9.67
CA SER A 33 12.80 16.44 -9.97
C SER A 33 13.06 16.16 -11.46
N ALA A 34 12.02 16.16 -12.31
CA ALA A 34 12.08 15.77 -13.73
C ALA A 34 12.76 14.41 -14.02
N ASP A 35 12.77 13.49 -13.04
CA ASP A 35 13.39 12.17 -13.15
C ASP A 35 12.31 11.07 -13.18
N GLY A 36 12.16 10.43 -14.34
CA GLY A 36 11.20 9.35 -14.56
C GLY A 36 11.41 8.13 -13.65
N TRP A 37 12.64 7.85 -13.22
CA TRP A 37 12.93 6.75 -12.29
C TRP A 37 12.43 7.05 -10.89
N LYS A 38 12.61 8.29 -10.43
CA LYS A 38 12.05 8.75 -9.15
C LYS A 38 10.52 8.67 -9.18
N LEU A 39 9.89 9.20 -10.23
CA LEU A 39 8.44 9.19 -10.38
C LEU A 39 7.88 7.75 -10.42
N GLY A 40 8.46 6.88 -11.26
CA GLY A 40 8.04 5.49 -11.36
C GLY A 40 8.19 4.73 -10.03
N SER A 41 9.27 4.98 -9.30
CA SER A 41 9.51 4.37 -7.99
C SER A 41 8.55 4.88 -6.92
N ALA A 42 8.29 6.19 -6.89
CA ALA A 42 7.33 6.83 -5.99
C ALA A 42 5.90 6.30 -6.21
N LEU A 43 5.47 6.20 -7.46
CA LEU A 43 4.17 5.64 -7.82
C LEU A 43 4.06 4.18 -7.38
N THR A 44 5.06 3.37 -7.70
CA THR A 44 5.08 1.94 -7.35
C THR A 44 4.97 1.73 -5.84
N TYR A 45 5.81 2.43 -5.06
CA TYR A 45 5.80 2.35 -3.61
C TYR A 45 4.47 2.85 -3.01
N GLY A 46 4.04 4.06 -3.37
CA GLY A 46 2.86 4.67 -2.75
C GLY A 46 1.56 3.98 -3.15
N ILE A 47 1.41 3.50 -4.39
CA ILE A 47 0.25 2.69 -4.79
C ILE A 47 0.21 1.37 -4.01
N ALA A 48 1.35 0.67 -3.87
CA ALA A 48 1.41 -0.56 -3.10
C ALA A 48 1.01 -0.34 -1.63
N LEU A 49 1.47 0.76 -1.02
CA LEU A 49 1.14 1.14 0.36
C LEU A 49 -0.36 1.44 0.53
N VAL A 50 -0.94 2.25 -0.37
CA VAL A 50 -2.37 2.57 -0.37
C VAL A 50 -3.21 1.30 -0.53
N LEU A 51 -2.88 0.44 -1.50
CA LEU A 51 -3.60 -0.81 -1.74
C LEU A 51 -3.54 -1.76 -0.54
N MET A 52 -2.38 -1.89 0.11
CA MET A 52 -2.23 -2.73 1.30
C MET A 52 -3.20 -2.28 2.41
N PHE A 53 -3.19 -0.99 2.77
CA PHE A 53 -4.09 -0.47 3.80
C PHE A 53 -5.57 -0.52 3.39
N LEU A 54 -5.86 -0.26 2.11
CA LEU A 54 -7.21 -0.33 1.58
C LEU A 54 -7.76 -1.75 1.65
N PHE A 55 -7.02 -2.76 1.19
CA PHE A 55 -7.45 -4.16 1.26
C PHE A 55 -7.67 -4.62 2.70
N SER A 56 -6.80 -4.19 3.62
CA SER A 56 -6.95 -4.49 5.05
C SER A 56 -8.20 -3.85 5.66
N THR A 57 -8.45 -2.59 5.32
CA THR A 57 -9.66 -1.87 5.75
C THR A 57 -10.92 -2.56 5.23
N LEU A 58 -10.95 -2.94 3.95
CA LEU A 58 -12.10 -3.60 3.33
C LEU A 58 -12.32 -5.00 3.91
N TYR A 59 -11.24 -5.76 4.18
CA TYR A 59 -11.32 -7.07 4.82
C TYR A 59 -12.02 -7.03 6.19
N HIS A 60 -11.68 -6.04 7.02
CA HIS A 60 -12.29 -5.87 8.35
C HIS A 60 -13.67 -5.16 8.31
N SER A 61 -14.02 -4.54 7.18
CA SER A 61 -15.29 -3.83 7.02
C SER A 61 -16.43 -4.71 6.51
N PHE A 62 -16.14 -5.65 5.60
CA PHE A 62 -17.12 -6.50 4.92
C PHE A 62 -17.45 -7.82 5.66
N ARG A 63 -18.53 -8.49 5.21
CA ARG A 63 -19.04 -9.77 5.75
C ARG A 63 -19.35 -10.75 4.59
N GLY A 64 -19.56 -12.02 4.93
CA GLY A 64 -20.00 -13.04 3.97
C GLY A 64 -18.94 -13.38 2.90
N LEU A 65 -19.38 -13.75 1.71
CA LEU A 65 -18.52 -14.17 0.59
C LEU A 65 -17.49 -13.11 0.19
N THR A 66 -17.85 -11.84 0.28
CA THR A 66 -16.96 -10.70 -0.01
C THR A 66 -15.76 -10.64 0.93
N LYS A 67 -15.92 -11.07 2.20
CA LYS A 67 -14.80 -11.12 3.16
C LYS A 67 -13.73 -12.13 2.73
N ALA A 68 -14.10 -13.23 2.08
CA ALA A 68 -13.15 -14.24 1.61
C ALA A 68 -12.24 -13.69 0.48
N VAL A 69 -12.78 -12.87 -0.40
CA VAL A 69 -12.01 -12.20 -1.46
C VAL A 69 -11.02 -11.20 -0.86
N PHE A 70 -11.49 -10.30 0.00
CA PHE A 70 -10.61 -9.30 0.64
C PHE A 70 -9.59 -9.93 1.59
N HIS A 71 -9.88 -11.08 2.19
CA HIS A 71 -8.90 -11.84 2.96
C HIS A 71 -7.72 -12.36 2.12
N ARG A 72 -7.96 -12.71 0.84
CA ARG A 72 -6.87 -13.05 -0.08
C ARG A 72 -6.11 -11.80 -0.52
N LEU A 73 -6.83 -10.72 -0.86
CA LEU A 73 -6.23 -9.45 -1.28
C LEU A 73 -5.37 -8.82 -0.18
N ASP A 74 -5.79 -8.87 1.08
CA ASP A 74 -5.02 -8.39 2.24
C ASP A 74 -3.67 -9.14 2.36
N HIS A 75 -3.67 -10.46 2.16
CA HIS A 75 -2.42 -11.24 2.15
C HIS A 75 -1.54 -10.96 0.93
N ILE A 76 -2.14 -10.80 -0.26
CA ILE A 76 -1.41 -10.42 -1.48
C ILE A 76 -0.80 -9.03 -1.35
N GLY A 77 -1.50 -8.12 -0.67
CA GLY A 77 -1.06 -6.75 -0.41
C GLY A 77 0.29 -6.67 0.32
N ILE A 78 0.60 -7.64 1.18
CA ILE A 78 1.90 -7.70 1.87
C ILE A 78 3.05 -7.95 0.87
N TYR A 79 2.88 -8.89 -0.08
CA TYR A 79 3.89 -9.13 -1.12
C TYR A 79 4.10 -7.92 -2.02
N LEU A 80 3.00 -7.25 -2.40
CA LEU A 80 3.07 -6.02 -3.19
C LEU A 80 3.78 -4.90 -2.42
N LEU A 81 3.50 -4.74 -1.13
CA LEU A 81 4.15 -3.74 -0.30
C LEU A 81 5.64 -4.00 -0.15
N ILE A 82 6.06 -5.25 0.08
CA ILE A 82 7.49 -5.59 0.16
C ILE A 82 8.19 -5.20 -1.16
N ALA A 83 7.66 -5.61 -2.31
CA ALA A 83 8.25 -5.24 -3.60
C ALA A 83 8.23 -3.72 -3.85
N GLY A 84 7.12 -3.05 -3.49
CA GLY A 84 6.98 -1.61 -3.57
C GLY A 84 8.01 -0.86 -2.75
N THR A 85 8.28 -1.29 -1.50
CA THR A 85 9.28 -0.67 -0.61
C THR A 85 10.71 -0.79 -1.13
N TYR A 86 11.02 -1.87 -1.85
CA TYR A 86 12.36 -2.09 -2.43
C TYR A 86 12.60 -1.27 -3.69
N THR A 87 11.54 -0.96 -4.44
CA THR A 87 11.62 -0.31 -5.76
C THR A 87 12.41 1.02 -5.73
N PRO A 88 12.14 2.00 -4.84
CA PRO A 88 12.92 3.24 -4.81
C PRO A 88 14.39 3.03 -4.43
N TYR A 89 14.71 2.11 -3.50
CA TYR A 89 16.11 1.80 -3.19
C TYR A 89 16.84 1.20 -4.40
N CYS A 90 16.18 0.32 -5.15
CA CYS A 90 16.80 -0.37 -6.26
C CYS A 90 16.94 0.53 -7.51
N LEU A 91 15.89 1.29 -7.85
CA LEU A 91 15.83 2.05 -9.10
C LEU A 91 16.36 3.48 -8.97
N VAL A 92 16.46 4.04 -7.76
CA VAL A 92 16.99 5.40 -7.54
C VAL A 92 18.37 5.35 -6.87
N VAL A 93 18.52 4.64 -5.75
CA VAL A 93 19.76 4.68 -4.96
C VAL A 93 20.84 3.76 -5.53
N LEU A 94 20.45 2.52 -5.86
CA LEU A 94 21.35 1.46 -6.34
C LEU A 94 21.29 1.24 -7.85
N ARG A 95 20.77 2.22 -8.60
CA ARG A 95 20.45 2.12 -10.02
C ARG A 95 21.62 1.57 -10.85
N ASP A 96 22.81 2.13 -10.66
CA ASP A 96 23.98 1.85 -11.47
C ASP A 96 24.85 0.69 -10.92
N GLY A 97 24.33 -0.07 -9.94
CA GLY A 97 25.03 -1.15 -9.25
C GLY A 97 24.20 -2.43 -9.15
N SER A 98 23.99 -2.92 -7.93
CA SER A 98 23.23 -4.16 -7.68
C SER A 98 21.70 -3.99 -7.79
N GLY A 99 21.21 -2.76 -7.91
CA GLY A 99 19.77 -2.41 -7.85
C GLY A 99 18.89 -3.22 -8.81
N PRO A 100 19.19 -3.30 -10.12
CA PRO A 100 18.38 -4.07 -11.07
C PRO A 100 18.29 -5.57 -10.73
N TRP A 101 19.37 -6.15 -10.18
CA TRP A 101 19.38 -7.55 -9.75
C TRP A 101 18.50 -7.78 -8.52
N ILE A 102 18.67 -6.95 -7.48
CA ILE A 102 17.87 -7.03 -6.26
C ILE A 102 16.39 -6.80 -6.60
N PHE A 103 16.08 -5.79 -7.41
CA PHE A 103 14.73 -5.50 -7.90
C PHE A 103 14.08 -6.72 -8.54
N SER A 104 14.78 -7.34 -9.50
CA SER A 104 14.26 -8.48 -10.25
C SER A 104 13.97 -9.68 -9.33
N ILE A 105 14.87 -9.96 -8.39
CA ILE A 105 14.71 -11.07 -7.43
C ILE A 105 13.53 -10.80 -6.49
N VAL A 106 13.42 -9.60 -5.92
CA VAL A 106 12.33 -9.23 -5.01
C VAL A 106 10.98 -9.32 -5.73
N TRP A 107 10.87 -8.80 -6.95
CA TRP A 107 9.64 -8.89 -7.74
C TRP A 107 9.31 -10.33 -8.15
N ALA A 108 10.31 -11.17 -8.43
CA ALA A 108 10.09 -12.60 -8.65
C ALA A 108 9.53 -13.28 -7.39
N PHE A 109 10.06 -12.99 -6.21
CA PHE A 109 9.51 -13.49 -4.93
C PHE A 109 8.09 -13.00 -4.69
N ALA A 110 7.79 -11.74 -5.02
CA ALA A 110 6.44 -11.20 -4.89
C ALA A 110 5.46 -11.91 -5.83
N ILE A 111 5.78 -12.03 -7.12
CA ILE A 111 4.93 -12.74 -8.10
C ILE A 111 4.74 -14.19 -7.69
N PHE A 112 5.82 -14.87 -7.28
CA PHE A 112 5.76 -16.24 -6.79
C PHE A 112 4.84 -16.36 -5.56
N GLY A 113 5.03 -15.49 -4.57
CA GLY A 113 4.24 -15.47 -3.34
C GLY A 113 2.75 -15.19 -3.58
N ILE A 114 2.43 -14.24 -4.46
CA ILE A 114 1.07 -13.91 -4.87
C ILE A 114 0.41 -15.09 -5.58
N THR A 115 1.11 -15.69 -6.55
CA THR A 115 0.60 -16.84 -7.31
C THR A 115 0.39 -18.04 -6.39
N PHE A 116 1.38 -18.36 -5.55
CA PHE A 116 1.32 -19.46 -4.60
C PHE A 116 0.17 -19.27 -3.61
N LYS A 117 -0.01 -18.07 -3.06
CA LYS A 117 -1.09 -17.78 -2.11
C LYS A 117 -2.47 -17.85 -2.77
N SER A 118 -2.56 -17.43 -4.03
CA SER A 118 -3.81 -17.47 -4.81
C SER A 118 -4.27 -18.90 -5.10
N ILE A 119 -3.34 -19.84 -5.30
CA ILE A 119 -3.63 -21.25 -5.61
C ILE A 119 -3.82 -22.09 -4.34
N PHE A 120 -2.90 -22.00 -3.38
CA PHE A 120 -2.87 -22.92 -2.23
C PHE A 120 -3.49 -22.35 -0.93
N GLY A 121 -3.90 -21.09 -0.95
CA GLY A 121 -4.62 -20.46 0.15
C GLY A 121 -3.85 -20.47 1.49
N PRO A 122 -4.54 -20.67 2.63
CA PRO A 122 -3.92 -20.62 3.96
C PRO A 122 -3.19 -21.90 4.37
N ARG A 123 -3.18 -22.96 3.54
CA ARG A 123 -2.65 -24.29 3.91
C ARG A 123 -1.16 -24.27 4.26
N TYR A 124 -0.37 -23.41 3.60
CA TYR A 124 1.09 -23.36 3.73
C TYR A 124 1.59 -22.02 4.28
N ASN A 125 1.13 -21.64 5.47
CA ASN A 125 1.52 -20.36 6.08
C ASN A 125 3.04 -20.24 6.34
N PHE A 126 3.74 -21.34 6.60
CA PHE A 126 5.20 -21.33 6.77
C PHE A 126 5.92 -20.85 5.51
N VAL A 127 5.50 -21.30 4.32
CA VAL A 127 6.08 -20.87 3.04
C VAL A 127 5.92 -19.37 2.87
N SER A 128 4.75 -18.82 3.22
CA SER A 128 4.52 -17.36 3.17
C SER A 128 5.45 -16.60 4.11
N THR A 129 5.62 -17.06 5.35
CA THR A 129 6.55 -16.42 6.29
C THR A 129 8.00 -16.51 5.78
N ALA A 130 8.41 -17.65 5.24
CA ALA A 130 9.75 -17.85 4.71
C ALA A 130 10.04 -16.94 3.51
N THR A 131 9.11 -16.81 2.56
CA THR A 131 9.27 -15.93 1.39
C THR A 131 9.28 -14.46 1.78
N TYR A 132 8.47 -14.06 2.78
CA TYR A 132 8.59 -12.73 3.37
C TYR A 132 10.00 -12.53 3.92
N VAL A 133 10.46 -13.39 4.84
CA VAL A 133 11.76 -13.19 5.49
C VAL A 133 12.90 -13.18 4.46
N ALA A 134 12.91 -14.12 3.52
CA ALA A 134 13.91 -14.17 2.47
C ALA A 134 13.95 -12.88 1.64
N SER A 135 12.79 -12.39 1.17
CA SER A 135 12.74 -11.16 0.37
C SER A 135 13.13 -9.91 1.16
N GLY A 136 12.79 -9.84 2.45
CA GLY A 136 13.13 -8.72 3.33
C GLY A 136 14.63 -8.58 3.64
N TRP A 137 15.41 -9.65 3.48
CA TRP A 137 16.86 -9.66 3.74
C TRP A 137 17.71 -9.38 2.50
N LEU A 138 17.14 -9.32 1.30
CA LEU A 138 17.91 -9.13 0.07
C LEU A 138 18.66 -7.79 0.04
N ILE A 139 18.15 -6.77 0.73
CA ILE A 139 18.82 -5.47 0.83
C ILE A 139 20.17 -5.53 1.57
N VAL A 140 20.39 -6.56 2.40
CA VAL A 140 21.61 -6.75 3.19
C VAL A 140 22.85 -6.93 2.31
N PHE A 141 22.67 -7.53 1.12
CA PHE A 141 23.76 -7.79 0.19
C PHE A 141 24.47 -6.53 -0.33
N ASP A 142 23.81 -5.37 -0.29
CA ASP A 142 24.41 -4.10 -0.73
C ASP A 142 24.24 -2.97 0.30
N LEU A 143 24.31 -3.33 1.59
CA LEU A 143 24.21 -2.36 2.69
C LEU A 143 25.32 -1.31 2.66
N GLN A 144 26.53 -1.65 2.21
CA GLN A 144 27.65 -0.71 2.15
C GLN A 144 27.38 0.42 1.14
N THR A 145 26.84 0.09 -0.03
CA THR A 145 26.47 1.11 -1.02
C THR A 145 25.28 1.92 -0.55
N LEU A 146 24.32 1.30 0.15
CA LEU A 146 23.21 2.04 0.76
C LEU A 146 23.70 3.01 1.85
N GLN A 147 24.62 2.59 2.71
CA GLN A 147 25.16 3.46 3.75
C GLN A 147 25.91 4.67 3.17
N SER A 148 26.58 4.52 2.03
CA SER A 148 27.32 5.62 1.39
C SER A 148 26.44 6.55 0.55
N ARG A 149 25.27 6.09 0.10
CA ARG A 149 24.36 6.85 -0.77
C ARG A 149 23.10 7.37 -0.08
N LEU A 150 22.70 6.79 1.04
CA LEU A 150 21.57 7.25 1.84
C LEU A 150 22.00 8.26 2.89
N GLU A 151 21.10 9.19 3.16
CA GLU A 151 21.20 10.12 4.28
C GLU A 151 21.16 9.34 5.62
N PRO A 152 21.92 9.74 6.65
CA PRO A 152 22.10 8.95 7.87
C PRO A 152 20.79 8.61 8.59
N LEU A 153 19.82 9.53 8.63
CA LEU A 153 18.51 9.27 9.22
C LEU A 153 17.74 8.23 8.39
N GLY A 154 17.72 8.36 7.07
CA GLY A 154 17.13 7.36 6.17
C GLY A 154 17.73 5.96 6.34
N PHE A 155 19.06 5.87 6.47
CA PHE A 155 19.73 4.59 6.73
C PHE A 155 19.42 4.02 8.13
N ALA A 156 19.37 4.86 9.17
CA ALA A 156 19.01 4.43 10.52
C ALA A 156 17.56 3.90 10.58
N LEU A 157 16.63 4.56 9.88
CA LEU A 157 15.24 4.10 9.77
C LEU A 157 15.13 2.77 9.01
N LEU A 158 15.95 2.56 7.97
CA LEU A 158 16.04 1.28 7.27
C LEU A 158 16.50 0.15 8.20
N LEU A 159 17.57 0.37 8.97
CA LEU A 159 18.08 -0.61 9.93
C LEU A 159 17.06 -0.90 11.04
N LEU A 160 16.42 0.13 11.58
CA LEU A 160 15.37 -0.02 12.59
C LEU A 160 14.19 -0.81 12.03
N GLY A 161 13.76 -0.51 10.80
CA GLY A 161 12.73 -1.26 10.09
C GLY A 161 13.09 -2.73 9.92
N GLY A 162 14.32 -3.04 9.49
CA GLY A 162 14.83 -4.41 9.32
C GLY A 162 14.95 -5.18 10.65
N ALA A 163 15.32 -4.50 11.74
CA ALA A 163 15.34 -5.09 13.07
C ALA A 163 13.92 -5.46 13.54
N LEU A 164 12.98 -4.52 13.45
CA LEU A 164 11.57 -4.75 13.79
C LEU A 164 10.95 -5.88 12.94
N TYR A 165 11.31 -5.92 11.66
CA TYR A 165 10.88 -6.95 10.71
C TYR A 165 11.28 -8.36 11.14
N THR A 166 12.52 -8.54 11.63
CA THR A 166 13.04 -9.85 12.04
C THR A 166 12.57 -10.23 13.46
N MET A 167 12.43 -9.25 14.34
CA MET A 167 11.98 -9.47 15.72
C MET A 167 10.49 -9.84 15.80
N ALA A 168 9.65 -9.29 14.93
CA ALA A 168 8.20 -9.50 14.98
C ALA A 168 7.82 -11.00 14.93
N PRO A 169 8.31 -11.83 13.98
CA PRO A 169 8.06 -13.27 14.01
C PRO A 169 8.58 -13.99 15.26
N CYS A 170 9.73 -13.56 15.80
CA CYS A 170 10.38 -14.20 16.95
C CYS A 170 9.62 -13.97 18.26
N SER A 171 9.13 -12.73 18.50
CA SER A 171 8.39 -12.38 19.71
C SER A 171 7.04 -13.10 19.85
N ILE A 172 6.42 -13.48 18.73
CA ILE A 172 5.13 -14.18 18.72
C ILE A 172 5.31 -15.66 19.04
N SER A 173 6.39 -16.26 18.54
CA SER A 173 6.63 -17.69 18.74
C SER A 173 7.00 -18.06 20.17
N GLY A 174 7.34 -17.07 21.02
CA GLY A 174 7.65 -17.26 22.44
C GLY A 174 6.43 -17.27 23.37
N SER A 175 5.24 -16.86 22.92
CA SER A 175 4.03 -16.87 23.77
C SER A 175 3.16 -18.12 23.65
N ASP A 176 3.42 -18.97 22.65
CA ASP A 176 2.74 -20.26 22.50
C ASP A 176 3.42 -21.30 23.40
N SER A 177 3.13 -21.23 24.71
CA SER A 177 3.40 -22.35 25.60
C SER A 177 2.53 -23.54 25.17
N PRO A 178 3.07 -24.75 24.99
CA PRO A 178 2.24 -25.92 24.78
C PRO A 178 1.41 -26.13 26.06
N GLU A 179 0.09 -26.11 25.96
CA GLU A 179 -0.80 -26.62 27.02
C GLU A 179 -0.53 -28.13 27.18
N THR A 180 0.50 -28.48 27.94
CA THR A 180 0.64 -29.79 28.56
C THR A 180 -0.06 -29.73 29.91
N THR A 181 -1.34 -30.08 29.95
CA THR A 181 -1.97 -30.51 31.21
C THR A 181 -2.36 -31.98 31.09
N PRO A 182 -1.77 -32.87 31.91
CA PRO A 182 -2.15 -34.28 31.98
C PRO A 182 -3.40 -34.48 32.85
N SER A 183 -4.20 -35.47 32.45
CA SER A 183 -5.18 -36.25 33.22
C SER A 183 -6.18 -35.54 34.16
N GLY A 184 -7.47 -35.77 33.88
CA GLY A 184 -8.43 -36.08 34.94
C GLY A 184 -9.59 -35.11 35.15
N ILE A 185 -10.78 -35.59 34.80
CA ILE A 185 -12.07 -35.28 35.43
C ILE A 185 -12.71 -33.94 35.06
N SER A 186 -13.68 -33.98 34.13
CA SER A 186 -15.08 -33.65 34.39
C SER A 186 -15.85 -33.46 33.08
N SER A 187 -16.55 -34.52 32.70
CA SER A 187 -17.47 -34.67 31.58
C SER A 187 -18.78 -33.88 31.76
N SER A 188 -18.73 -32.56 31.62
CA SER A 188 -19.97 -31.74 31.63
C SER A 188 -19.98 -30.55 30.63
N TRP A 189 -18.82 -30.14 30.10
CA TRP A 189 -18.72 -29.02 29.16
C TRP A 189 -18.85 -29.42 27.68
N GLN A 190 -18.75 -30.72 27.37
CA GLN A 190 -18.81 -31.22 26.00
C GLN A 190 -20.25 -31.51 25.50
N GLN A 191 -21.24 -31.51 26.40
CA GLN A 191 -22.62 -31.86 26.07
C GLN A 191 -23.54 -30.65 25.85
N ARG A 192 -23.10 -29.43 26.21
CA ARG A 192 -23.90 -28.19 26.09
C ARG A 192 -23.61 -27.39 24.81
N ARG A 193 -22.97 -27.99 23.81
CA ARG A 193 -22.69 -27.36 22.49
C ARG A 193 -23.34 -28.10 21.30
N LEU A 194 -24.22 -29.06 21.56
CA LEU A 194 -24.95 -29.79 20.51
C LEU A 194 -26.46 -29.51 20.48
N THR A 195 -26.97 -28.58 21.30
CA THR A 195 -28.41 -28.26 21.35
C THR A 195 -28.79 -26.85 20.88
N SER A 196 -27.85 -26.05 20.36
CA SER A 196 -28.17 -24.72 19.79
C SER A 196 -27.88 -24.57 18.29
N SER A 197 -27.41 -25.60 17.59
CA SER A 197 -27.22 -25.57 16.14
C SER A 197 -28.46 -26.06 15.38
N ARG A 198 -29.63 -25.47 15.63
CA ARG A 198 -30.81 -25.61 14.75
C ARG A 198 -31.60 -24.30 14.75
N SER A 199 -31.04 -23.24 14.17
CA SER A 199 -31.81 -22.13 13.57
C SER A 199 -30.85 -21.13 12.93
N CYS A 200 -30.70 -21.27 11.62
CA CYS A 200 -30.26 -20.29 10.61
C CYS A 200 -29.32 -20.95 9.60
N SER A 201 -29.87 -21.82 8.75
CA SER A 201 -29.36 -22.04 7.41
C SER A 201 -30.46 -21.68 6.40
N SER A 202 -30.21 -20.60 5.67
CA SER A 202 -30.87 -20.25 4.40
C SER A 202 -29.93 -19.19 3.81
N SER A 203 -29.20 -19.42 2.73
CA SER A 203 -29.80 -19.49 1.39
C SER A 203 -29.07 -20.31 0.31
N TYR A 204 -27.95 -21.04 0.54
CA TYR A 204 -27.27 -21.74 -0.58
C TYR A 204 -26.55 -23.06 -0.17
N PRO A 205 -27.24 -24.20 -0.11
CA PRO A 205 -26.66 -25.48 0.33
C PRO A 205 -25.65 -26.11 -0.65
N GLU A 206 -25.71 -25.77 -1.94
CA GLU A 206 -24.73 -26.24 -2.94
C GLU A 206 -23.34 -25.58 -2.77
N LEU A 207 -23.31 -24.32 -2.33
CA LEU A 207 -22.09 -23.51 -2.18
C LEU A 207 -21.31 -23.86 -0.92
N ASP A 208 -22.00 -24.22 0.16
CA ASP A 208 -21.36 -24.65 1.41
C ASP A 208 -20.53 -25.93 1.21
N ARG A 209 -20.96 -26.85 0.34
CA ARG A 209 -20.17 -28.06 -0.01
C ARG A 209 -18.88 -27.74 -0.76
N ILE A 210 -18.88 -26.75 -1.65
CA ILE A 210 -17.70 -26.34 -2.42
C ILE A 210 -16.69 -25.63 -1.49
N LEU A 211 -17.19 -24.83 -0.54
CA LEU A 211 -16.35 -24.16 0.45
C LEU A 211 -15.79 -25.11 1.52
N GLU A 212 -16.52 -26.19 1.84
CA GLU A 212 -16.03 -27.28 2.71
C GLU A 212 -14.99 -28.17 2.00
N SER A 213 -15.15 -28.46 0.70
CA SER A 213 -14.15 -29.24 -0.06
C SER A 213 -12.80 -28.52 -0.20
N ASP A 214 -12.80 -27.19 -0.13
CA ASP A 214 -11.59 -26.35 -0.15
C ASP A 214 -10.97 -26.13 1.24
N GLY A 215 -11.51 -26.77 2.30
CA GLY A 215 -10.96 -26.68 3.66
C GLY A 215 -11.11 -25.30 4.32
N PHE A 216 -12.06 -24.47 3.87
CA PHE A 216 -12.23 -23.11 4.36
C PHE A 216 -13.15 -23.06 5.60
N MET A 217 -12.63 -23.50 6.75
CA MET A 217 -13.26 -23.30 8.05
C MET A 217 -12.83 -21.94 8.65
N ILE A 218 -13.69 -20.92 8.54
CA ILE A 218 -13.52 -19.67 9.32
C ILE A 218 -13.84 -19.99 10.79
N ARG A 219 -12.83 -20.42 11.57
CA ARG A 219 -12.92 -20.39 13.03
C ARG A 219 -12.78 -18.95 13.52
N ASN A 220 -13.87 -18.36 13.98
CA ASN A 220 -13.84 -17.15 14.80
C ASN A 220 -13.15 -17.47 16.14
N LYS A 221 -11.88 -17.12 16.29
CA LYS A 221 -11.23 -16.95 17.60
C LYS A 221 -11.34 -15.48 18.02
N PRO A 222 -11.45 -15.15 19.32
CA PRO A 222 -11.33 -13.77 19.78
C PRO A 222 -9.94 -13.24 19.40
N HIS A 223 -9.91 -12.21 18.56
CA HIS A 223 -8.70 -11.69 17.93
C HIS A 223 -8.05 -10.63 18.83
N LEU A 224 -7.00 -11.03 19.55
CA LEU A 224 -5.90 -10.13 19.89
C LEU A 224 -5.28 -9.65 18.57
N GLU A 225 -4.74 -8.42 18.55
CA GLU A 225 -4.13 -7.79 17.36
C GLU A 225 -3.38 -8.83 16.52
N ASN A 226 -3.74 -8.95 15.24
CA ASN A 226 -3.05 -9.89 14.37
C ASN A 226 -1.62 -9.38 14.21
N PRO A 227 -0.58 -10.10 14.67
CA PRO A 227 0.80 -9.60 14.63
C PRO A 227 1.27 -9.24 13.22
N ARG A 228 0.60 -9.77 12.19
CA ARG A 228 0.83 -9.46 10.77
C ARG A 228 0.44 -8.02 10.38
N SER A 229 -0.55 -7.44 11.06
CA SER A 229 -0.99 -6.05 10.84
C SER A 229 -0.02 -5.03 11.45
N SER A 230 0.55 -5.33 12.63
CA SER A 230 1.59 -4.55 13.28
C SER A 230 2.88 -4.49 12.44
N PHE A 231 3.20 -5.59 11.76
CA PHE A 231 4.34 -5.71 10.85
C PHE A 231 4.24 -4.81 9.61
N ALA A 232 3.06 -4.79 8.97
CA ALA A 232 2.83 -3.99 7.75
C ALA A 232 2.79 -2.48 8.06
N LEU A 233 2.27 -2.11 9.23
CA LEU A 233 2.31 -0.74 9.76
C LEU A 233 3.75 -0.27 10.05
N ALA A 234 4.54 -1.07 10.79
CA ALA A 234 5.88 -0.68 11.21
C ALA A 234 6.86 -0.53 10.03
N THR A 235 6.81 -1.44 9.06
CA THR A 235 7.69 -1.44 7.88
C THR A 235 7.27 -0.40 6.84
N GLY A 236 5.96 -0.24 6.62
CA GLY A 236 5.42 0.77 5.73
C GLY A 236 5.73 2.19 6.19
N LEU A 237 5.53 2.50 7.48
CA LEU A 237 5.84 3.81 8.07
C LEU A 237 7.33 4.12 8.06
N ALA A 238 8.19 3.14 8.42
CA ALA A 238 9.64 3.32 8.40
C ALA A 238 10.16 3.61 6.98
N GLY A 239 9.65 2.91 5.96
CA GLY A 239 9.98 3.19 4.56
C GLY A 239 9.52 4.57 4.09
N CYS A 240 8.31 4.99 4.48
CA CYS A 240 7.75 6.30 4.11
C CYS A 240 8.56 7.44 4.74
N LEU A 241 8.93 7.30 6.01
CA LEU A 241 9.73 8.27 6.74
C LEU A 241 11.17 8.33 6.22
N ALA A 242 11.78 7.19 5.87
CA ALA A 242 13.13 7.15 5.31
C ALA A 242 13.20 7.84 3.94
N LEU A 243 12.19 7.63 3.08
CA LEU A 243 12.11 8.29 1.78
C LEU A 243 11.76 9.77 1.90
N ALA A 244 10.85 10.14 2.81
CA ALA A 244 10.54 11.54 3.09
C ALA A 244 11.75 12.30 3.67
N ALA A 245 12.53 11.67 4.54
CA ALA A 245 13.78 12.23 5.07
C ALA A 245 14.83 12.43 3.95
N CYS A 246 14.94 11.46 3.03
CA CYS A 246 15.85 11.56 1.90
C CYS A 246 15.51 12.71 0.92
N GLU A 247 14.23 13.09 0.80
CA GLU A 247 13.79 14.14 -0.14
C GLU A 247 13.66 15.52 0.53
N MET A 248 13.35 15.61 1.84
CA MET A 248 13.24 16.89 2.55
C MET A 248 14.60 17.58 2.80
N GLU A 249 15.71 16.83 2.82
CA GLU A 249 17.04 17.39 3.13
C GLU A 249 17.91 17.62 1.88
N ARG A 250 17.34 17.71 0.68
CA ARG A 250 18.06 18.28 -0.49
C ARG A 250 17.76 19.78 -0.64
N PRO A 251 18.51 20.69 0.00
CA PRO A 251 18.70 21.99 -0.62
C PRO A 251 19.53 21.75 -1.88
N ASN A 252 19.03 22.22 -3.04
CA ASN A 252 19.78 22.49 -4.26
C ASN A 252 21.26 22.06 -4.24
N GLN A 253 21.54 20.78 -4.51
CA GLN A 253 22.84 20.41 -5.07
C GLN A 253 22.71 20.61 -6.59
N VAL A 254 22.63 21.90 -6.97
CA VAL A 254 23.14 22.34 -8.27
C VAL A 254 24.58 21.84 -8.28
N GLY A 255 24.90 21.05 -9.31
CA GLY A 255 26.16 20.34 -9.40
C GLY A 255 27.34 21.25 -9.12
N THR A 256 28.40 20.66 -8.60
CA THR A 256 29.73 21.24 -8.58
C THR A 256 30.13 21.54 -10.03
N GLU A 257 29.74 22.71 -10.54
CA GLU A 257 30.13 23.32 -11.83
C GLU A 257 31.58 23.83 -11.77
N ALA A 258 32.48 22.98 -11.30
CA ALA A 258 33.90 23.27 -11.28
C ALA A 258 34.61 21.99 -11.66
N GLU A 259 34.62 21.69 -12.97
CA GLU A 259 35.76 21.12 -13.70
C GLU A 259 35.46 20.66 -15.16
N LEU A 260 34.27 20.92 -15.72
CA LEU A 260 33.96 20.52 -17.11
C LEU A 260 33.36 21.63 -17.99
N GLY A 261 33.76 22.89 -17.76
CA GLY A 261 33.20 24.07 -18.43
C GLY A 261 33.61 24.31 -19.89
N ASP A 262 34.17 23.32 -20.60
CA ASP A 262 34.68 23.54 -21.97
C ASP A 262 34.52 22.32 -22.91
N SER A 263 33.67 21.35 -22.56
CA SER A 263 33.42 20.19 -23.44
C SER A 263 32.21 20.48 -24.36
N PRO A 264 32.28 20.17 -25.67
CA PRO A 264 31.15 20.34 -26.61
C PRO A 264 29.88 19.59 -26.18
N ILE A 265 30.03 18.56 -25.34
CA ILE A 265 28.93 17.75 -24.81
C ILE A 265 28.15 18.52 -23.75
N ALA A 266 28.80 19.42 -23.00
CA ALA A 266 28.15 20.21 -21.96
C ALA A 266 27.19 21.25 -22.55
N GLU A 267 27.58 21.90 -23.64
CA GLU A 267 26.76 22.86 -24.39
C GLU A 267 25.54 22.17 -25.00
N GLU A 268 25.72 21.00 -25.65
CA GLU A 268 24.61 20.21 -26.20
C GLU A 268 23.63 19.74 -25.11
N THR A 269 24.11 19.37 -23.92
CA THR A 269 23.23 18.96 -22.81
C THR A 269 22.43 20.13 -22.22
N GLU A 270 23.00 21.34 -22.21
CA GLU A 270 22.31 22.53 -21.68
C GLU A 270 21.25 23.03 -22.68
N ASP A 271 21.56 23.03 -23.98
CA ASP A 271 20.61 23.32 -25.05
C ASP A 271 19.41 22.35 -25.02
N LEU A 272 19.66 21.06 -24.83
CA LEU A 272 18.60 20.05 -24.70
C LEU A 272 17.76 20.25 -23.44
N ARG A 273 18.38 20.69 -22.34
CA ARG A 273 17.70 20.97 -21.07
C ARG A 273 16.81 22.20 -21.18
N GLU A 274 17.30 23.26 -21.82
CA GLU A 274 16.53 24.48 -22.07
C GLU A 274 15.35 24.20 -23.01
N ALA A 275 15.58 23.48 -24.11
CA ALA A 275 14.52 23.07 -25.04
C ALA A 275 13.45 22.14 -24.41
N MET A 276 13.83 21.36 -23.38
CA MET A 276 12.88 20.55 -22.62
C MET A 276 12.09 21.41 -21.62
N ASN A 277 12.74 22.36 -20.94
CA ASN A 277 12.08 23.29 -20.03
C ASN A 277 11.06 24.17 -20.75
N ASP A 278 11.39 24.67 -21.94
CA ASP A 278 10.48 25.49 -22.75
C ASP A 278 9.23 24.71 -23.20
N ARG A 279 9.42 23.45 -23.61
CA ARG A 279 8.29 22.56 -23.95
C ARG A 279 7.38 22.30 -22.75
N ASN A 280 7.97 21.98 -21.60
CA ASN A 280 7.21 21.76 -20.37
C ASN A 280 6.45 23.04 -19.95
N ALA A 281 7.05 24.22 -20.11
CA ALA A 281 6.40 25.50 -19.83
C ALA A 281 5.20 25.75 -20.75
N GLN A 282 5.33 25.48 -22.06
CA GLN A 282 4.24 25.60 -23.02
C GLN A 282 3.08 24.65 -22.70
N GLU A 283 3.37 23.38 -22.40
CA GLU A 283 2.33 22.41 -22.02
C GLU A 283 1.58 22.83 -20.74
N ILE A 284 2.28 23.42 -19.77
CA ILE A 284 1.65 23.95 -18.55
C ILE A 284 0.71 25.13 -18.85
N GLU A 285 1.10 26.04 -19.75
CA GLU A 285 0.24 27.15 -20.17
C GLU A 285 -0.99 26.66 -20.94
N GLU A 286 -0.83 25.69 -21.83
CA GLU A 286 -1.95 25.07 -22.55
C GLU A 286 -2.94 24.39 -21.60
N MET A 287 -2.43 23.65 -20.60
CA MET A 287 -3.27 23.03 -19.57
C MET A 287 -4.02 24.08 -18.74
N ARG A 288 -3.38 25.21 -18.40
CA ARG A 288 -4.03 26.32 -17.68
C ARG A 288 -5.12 26.98 -18.51
N ALA A 289 -4.90 27.18 -19.81
CA ALA A 289 -5.90 27.74 -20.71
C ALA A 289 -7.12 26.80 -20.85
N SER A 290 -6.89 25.49 -21.01
CA SER A 290 -7.95 24.48 -21.05
C SER A 290 -8.76 24.44 -19.74
N ALA A 291 -8.08 24.54 -18.59
CA ALA A 291 -8.75 24.61 -17.30
C ALA A 291 -9.66 25.86 -17.18
N GLN A 292 -9.19 27.04 -17.58
CA GLN A 292 -10.00 28.27 -17.59
C GLN A 292 -11.23 28.15 -18.48
N GLU A 293 -11.10 27.56 -19.67
CA GLU A 293 -12.24 27.34 -20.57
C GLU A 293 -13.28 26.40 -19.93
N THR A 294 -12.83 25.36 -19.23
CA THR A 294 -13.75 24.45 -18.51
C THR A 294 -14.47 25.13 -17.34
N GLU A 295 -13.80 26.03 -16.61
CA GLU A 295 -14.42 26.81 -15.53
C GLU A 295 -15.49 27.77 -16.06
N GLU A 296 -15.24 28.43 -17.19
CA GLU A 296 -16.22 29.32 -17.83
C GLU A 296 -17.46 28.54 -18.31
N LYS A 297 -17.25 27.37 -18.94
CA LYS A 297 -18.36 26.47 -19.33
C LYS A 297 -19.18 26.03 -18.12
N LEU A 298 -18.51 25.71 -17.01
CA LEU A 298 -19.18 25.30 -15.77
C LEU A 298 -19.99 26.46 -15.15
N ALA A 299 -19.46 27.68 -15.18
CA ALA A 299 -20.16 28.87 -14.69
C ALA A 299 -21.42 29.16 -15.50
N ASN A 300 -21.35 29.08 -16.84
CA ASN A 300 -22.50 29.24 -17.72
C ASN A 300 -23.58 28.17 -17.47
N LEU A 301 -23.17 26.90 -17.31
CA LEU A 301 -24.10 25.81 -16.98
C LEU A 301 -24.81 26.03 -15.63
N ARG A 302 -24.09 26.49 -14.60
CA ARG A 302 -24.67 26.83 -13.30
C ARG A 302 -25.73 27.93 -13.42
N GLU A 303 -25.47 28.96 -14.23
CA GLU A 303 -26.43 30.04 -14.46
C GLU A 303 -27.68 29.54 -15.18
N ARG A 304 -27.52 28.69 -16.20
CA ARG A 304 -28.65 28.07 -16.93
C ARG A 304 -29.50 27.20 -16.01
N LEU A 305 -28.86 26.43 -15.13
CA LEU A 305 -29.55 25.58 -14.16
C LEU A 305 -30.31 26.41 -13.13
N ALA A 306 -29.72 27.48 -12.59
CA ALA A 306 -30.39 28.40 -11.68
C ALA A 306 -31.62 29.07 -12.34
N ARG A 307 -31.52 29.49 -13.61
CA ARG A 307 -32.66 30.04 -14.37
C ARG A 307 -33.75 28.99 -14.58
N ALA A 308 -33.39 27.75 -14.90
CA ALA A 308 -34.36 26.66 -15.06
C ALA A 308 -35.09 26.30 -13.76
N GLU A 309 -34.37 26.27 -12.63
CA GLU A 309 -34.97 26.08 -11.31
C GLU A 309 -35.94 27.20 -10.94
N ALA A 310 -35.59 28.46 -11.21
CA ALA A 310 -36.47 29.60 -10.97
C ALA A 310 -37.75 29.51 -11.81
N ALA A 311 -37.63 29.16 -13.10
CA ALA A 311 -38.77 28.95 -13.99
C ALA A 311 -39.69 27.81 -13.51
N SER A 312 -39.11 26.70 -13.03
CA SER A 312 -39.87 25.57 -12.46
C SER A 312 -40.67 25.97 -11.21
N ARG A 313 -40.05 26.71 -10.28
CA ARG A 313 -40.74 27.19 -9.05
C ARG A 313 -41.92 28.11 -9.37
N THR A 314 -41.76 29.02 -10.34
CA THR A 314 -42.86 29.92 -10.75
C THR A 314 -44.02 29.18 -11.42
N THR A 315 -43.73 28.14 -12.21
CA THR A 315 -44.76 27.29 -12.84
C THR A 315 -45.52 26.47 -11.80
N SER A 316 -44.81 25.89 -10.82
CA SER A 316 -45.42 25.15 -9.70
C SER A 316 -46.36 26.03 -8.86
N CYS A 317 -45.98 27.28 -8.55
CA CYS A 317 -46.85 28.21 -7.82
C CYS A 317 -48.13 28.61 -8.57
N LYS A 318 -48.12 28.62 -9.91
CA LYS A 318 -49.33 28.91 -10.71
C LYS A 318 -50.33 27.75 -10.67
N ASN A 319 -49.85 26.51 -10.74
CA ASN A 319 -50.72 25.32 -10.73
C ASN A 319 -51.36 25.02 -9.36
N VAL A 320 -50.84 25.57 -8.26
CA VAL A 320 -51.44 25.39 -6.92
C VAL A 320 -52.58 26.39 -6.65
N LYS A 321 -52.70 27.46 -7.44
CA LYS A 321 -53.73 28.51 -7.28
C LYS A 321 -54.94 28.35 -8.21
N SER A 322 -54.95 27.35 -9.09
CA SER A 322 -56.08 26.96 -9.95
C SER A 322 -56.82 25.76 -9.38
#